data_AF-A0AAV5EIL6-F1
#
_entry.id   AF-A0AAV5EIL6-F1
#
_cell.length_a   1.000
_cell.length_b   1.000
_cell.length_c   1.000
_cell.angle_alpha   90.00
_cell.angle_beta   90.00
_cell.angle_gamma   90.00
#
_symmetry.space_group_name_H-M   'P 1'
#
loop_
_entity.id
_entity.type
_entity.pdbx_description
1 polymer ?
#
loop_
_entity_poly.entity_id
_entity_poly.type
_entity_poly.pdbx_seq_one_letter_code
_entity_poly.pdbx_strand_id
1 'polypeptide(L)'
;MLTKLRPFVRGFLEQASAMFEMYVYTLGDQDYAAAAAKLLDPDGAYFGGRIVSSDESTRPDRKSLDVIPGRPIPSPWYLYYFASACRNLGYGSTLSLAELRRDEREHDGSLAVVLEVLKRIHHGFFC
;
A
#
# COMPACT_ATOMS: atom_id res chain seq x y z
N MET A 1 0.85 -19.32 -12.84
CA MET A 1 1.51 -18.69 -11.68
C MET A 1 0.77 -19.12 -10.43
N LEU A 2 1.45 -19.59 -9.38
CA LEU A 2 0.82 -19.82 -8.08
C LEU A 2 0.83 -18.48 -7.31
N THR A 3 -0.34 -17.94 -6.99
CA THR A 3 -0.46 -16.66 -6.30
C THR A 3 -0.98 -16.90 -4.88
N LYS A 4 -0.19 -16.52 -3.87
CA LYS A 4 -0.60 -16.57 -2.46
C LYS A 4 -1.01 -15.17 -2.01
N LEU A 5 -2.22 -15.04 -1.51
CA LEU A 5 -2.65 -13.82 -0.83
C LEU A 5 -2.04 -13.78 0.58
N ARG A 6 -1.63 -12.58 0.99
CA ARG A 6 -1.17 -12.35 2.36
C ARG A 6 -2.36 -12.53 3.31
N PRO A 7 -2.19 -13.23 4.43
CA PRO A 7 -3.26 -13.38 5.42
C PRO A 7 -3.83 -12.03 5.83
N PHE A 8 -5.14 -11.99 6.10
CA PHE A 8 -5.89 -10.79 6.44
C PHE A 8 -6.04 -9.71 5.34
N VAL A 9 -5.60 -9.95 4.11
CA VAL A 9 -5.69 -8.93 3.03
C VAL A 9 -7.11 -8.39 2.79
N ARG A 10 -8.14 -9.24 2.89
CA ARG A 10 -9.53 -8.80 2.65
C ARG A 10 -10.02 -7.85 3.73
N GLY A 11 -9.83 -8.22 5.00
CA GLY A 11 -10.18 -7.37 6.14
C GLY A 11 -9.35 -6.09 6.21
N PHE A 12 -8.11 -6.14 5.75
CA PHE A 12 -7.28 -4.94 5.56
C PHE A 12 -7.90 -3.99 4.54
N LEU A 13 -8.21 -4.47 3.32
CA LEU A 13 -8.76 -3.64 2.25
C LEU A 13 -10.11 -3.03 2.63
N GLU A 14 -10.99 -3.82 3.24
CA GLU A 14 -12.30 -3.37 3.71
C GLU A 14 -12.18 -2.24 4.73
N GLN A 15 -11.34 -2.39 5.75
CA GLN A 15 -11.20 -1.35 6.77
C GLN A 15 -10.41 -0.13 6.27
N ALA A 16 -9.39 -0.35 5.44
CA ALA A 16 -8.61 0.73 4.87
C ALA A 16 -9.42 1.59 3.90
N SER A 17 -10.33 0.99 3.12
CA SER A 17 -11.17 1.73 2.16
C SER A 17 -12.11 2.74 2.82
N ALA A 18 -12.48 2.53 4.09
CA ALA A 18 -13.28 3.48 4.85
C ALA A 18 -12.52 4.76 5.25
N MET A 19 -11.18 4.75 5.18
CA MET A 19 -10.30 5.84 5.64
C MET A 19 -9.42 6.40 4.52
N PHE A 20 -9.12 5.62 3.48
CA PHE A 20 -8.13 5.96 2.47
C PHE A 20 -8.62 5.63 1.06
N GLU A 21 -8.27 6.49 0.10
CA GLU A 21 -8.36 6.16 -1.32
C GLU A 21 -7.14 5.30 -1.71
N MET A 22 -7.40 4.10 -2.22
CA MET A 22 -6.35 3.11 -2.47
C MET A 22 -6.01 2.99 -3.96
N TYR A 23 -4.71 2.82 -4.22
CA TYR A 23 -4.12 2.61 -5.55
C TYR A 23 -3.31 1.32 -5.57
N VAL A 24 -3.34 0.59 -6.70
CA VAL A 24 -2.40 -0.49 -6.98
C VAL A 24 -1.28 0.07 -7.84
N TYR A 25 -0.02 -0.11 -7.43
CA TYR A 25 1.12 0.23 -8.26
C TYR A 25 2.11 -0.95 -8.26
N THR A 26 2.33 -1.54 -9.42
CA THR A 26 3.27 -2.64 -9.65
C THR A 26 4.31 -2.28 -10.72
N LEU A 27 5.46 -2.94 -10.68
CA LEU A 27 6.46 -2.90 -11.76
C LEU A 27 6.23 -4.03 -12.78
N GLY A 28 5.12 -4.77 -12.66
CA GLY A 28 4.67 -5.68 -13.70
C GLY A 28 3.90 -4.93 -14.79
N ASP A 29 3.79 -5.58 -15.94
CA ASP A 29 3.02 -5.09 -17.09
C ASP A 29 1.52 -4.92 -16.78
N GLN A 30 0.81 -4.32 -17.73
CA GLN A 30 -0.63 -4.05 -17.61
C GLN A 30 -1.46 -5.32 -17.35
N ASP A 31 -1.13 -6.45 -17.99
CA ASP A 31 -1.85 -7.71 -17.82
C ASP A 31 -1.69 -8.28 -16.40
N TYR A 32 -0.46 -8.23 -15.87
CA TYR A 32 -0.19 -8.61 -14.49
C TYR A 32 -0.92 -7.69 -13.51
N ALA A 33 -0.90 -6.38 -13.74
CA ALA A 33 -1.55 -5.40 -12.89
C ALA A 33 -3.08 -5.64 -12.83
N ALA A 34 -3.71 -5.87 -13.99
CA ALA A 34 -5.13 -6.18 -14.08
C ALA A 34 -5.48 -7.50 -13.38
N ALA A 35 -4.68 -8.55 -13.59
CA ALA A 35 -4.89 -9.85 -12.95
C ALA A 35 -4.74 -9.77 -11.42
N ALA A 36 -3.72 -9.05 -10.93
CA ALA A 36 -3.48 -8.85 -9.51
C ALA A 36 -4.61 -8.02 -8.86
N ALA A 37 -5.05 -6.95 -9.51
CA ALA A 37 -6.18 -6.15 -9.04
C ALA A 37 -7.46 -7.00 -8.95
N LYS A 38 -7.76 -7.80 -9.98
CA LYS A 38 -8.94 -8.70 -9.97
C LYS A 38 -8.87 -9.75 -8.87
N LEU A 39 -7.67 -10.23 -8.51
CA LEU A 39 -7.50 -11.19 -7.42
C LEU A 39 -7.79 -10.56 -6.05
N LEU A 40 -7.36 -9.30 -5.87
CA LEU A 40 -7.53 -8.55 -4.62
C LEU A 40 -8.94 -7.96 -4.48
N ASP A 41 -9.51 -7.49 -5.58
CA ASP A 41 -10.75 -6.74 -5.68
C ASP A 41 -11.62 -7.27 -6.84
N PRO A 42 -12.24 -8.46 -6.70
CA PRO A 42 -13.02 -9.07 -7.78
C PRO A 42 -14.22 -8.24 -8.23
N ASP A 43 -14.79 -7.46 -7.31
CA ASP A 43 -15.99 -6.65 -7.52
C ASP A 43 -15.68 -5.19 -7.89
N GLY A 44 -14.40 -4.80 -7.89
CA GLY A 44 -13.98 -3.43 -8.20
C GLY A 44 -14.35 -2.39 -7.13
N ALA A 45 -14.56 -2.81 -5.88
CA ALA A 45 -15.02 -1.97 -4.78
C ALA A 45 -13.91 -1.07 -4.20
N TYR A 46 -12.65 -1.44 -4.37
CA TYR A 46 -11.51 -0.83 -3.66
C TYR A 46 -10.66 0.06 -4.57
N PHE A 47 -10.26 -0.46 -5.73
CA PHE A 47 -9.30 0.23 -6.60
C PHE A 47 -9.98 0.94 -7.77
N GLY A 48 -11.08 0.39 -8.30
CA GLY A 48 -11.68 0.89 -9.52
C GLY A 48 -10.63 0.99 -10.64
N GLY A 49 -10.48 2.18 -11.24
CA GLY A 49 -9.45 2.46 -12.26
C GLY A 49 -8.08 2.91 -11.72
N ARG A 50 -7.85 2.88 -10.40
CA ARG A 50 -6.63 3.38 -9.75
C ARG A 50 -5.51 2.32 -9.74
N ILE A 51 -5.12 1.85 -10.92
CA ILE A 51 -4.11 0.83 -11.12
C ILE A 51 -3.01 1.42 -11.99
N VAL A 52 -1.76 1.27 -11.58
CA VAL A 52 -0.57 1.75 -12.30
C VAL A 52 0.36 0.56 -12.57
N SER A 53 0.56 0.25 -13.85
CA SER A 53 1.53 -0.77 -14.30
C SER A 53 2.93 -0.17 -14.53
N SER A 54 3.88 -1.01 -14.92
CA SER A 54 5.19 -0.55 -15.42
C SER A 54 5.09 0.33 -16.65
N ASP A 55 4.07 0.11 -17.49
CA ASP A 55 3.89 0.80 -18.76
C ASP A 55 3.43 2.26 -18.55
N GLU A 56 2.76 2.49 -17.41
CA GLU A 56 2.27 3.80 -16.96
C GLU A 56 3.25 4.49 -16.00
N SER A 57 4.32 3.80 -15.60
CA SER A 57 5.34 4.32 -14.68
C SER A 57 6.24 5.33 -15.39
N THR A 58 6.48 6.48 -14.77
CA THR A 58 7.48 7.46 -15.26
C THR A 58 8.92 6.98 -15.09
N ARG A 59 9.14 5.95 -14.26
CA ARG A 59 10.45 5.37 -13.98
C ARG A 59 10.41 3.85 -14.11
N PRO A 60 11.31 3.24 -14.90
CA PRO A 60 11.28 1.79 -15.14
C PRO A 60 11.81 0.97 -13.96
N ASP A 61 12.66 1.56 -13.10
CA ASP A 61 13.40 0.87 -12.05
C ASP A 61 12.86 1.10 -10.63
N ARG A 62 11.95 2.06 -10.46
CA ARG A 62 11.48 2.48 -9.15
C ARG A 62 10.07 3.04 -9.20
N LYS A 63 9.38 2.98 -8.06
CA LYS A 63 8.08 3.61 -7.89
C LYS A 63 8.23 5.07 -7.51
N SER A 64 7.41 5.92 -8.11
CA SER A 64 7.33 7.35 -7.79
C SER A 64 5.87 7.79 -7.74
N LEU A 65 5.55 8.79 -6.92
CA LEU A 65 4.15 9.19 -6.68
C LEU A 65 3.63 10.23 -7.68
N ASP A 66 4.47 10.67 -8.60
CA ASP A 66 4.14 11.59 -9.68
C ASP A 66 3.06 11.06 -10.64
N VAL A 67 2.92 9.75 -10.75
CA VAL A 67 1.86 9.09 -11.53
C VAL A 67 0.53 8.98 -10.79
N ILE A 68 0.50 9.27 -9.49
CA ILE A 68 -0.71 9.22 -8.67
C ILE A 68 -1.31 10.63 -8.62
N PRO A 69 -2.51 10.87 -9.17
CA PRO A 69 -3.12 12.18 -9.12
C PRO A 69 -3.40 12.59 -7.67
N GLY A 70 -2.65 13.56 -7.17
CA GLY A 70 -2.88 14.13 -5.86
C GLY A 70 -4.12 15.03 -5.88
N ARG A 71 -5.02 14.88 -4.90
CA ARG A 71 -5.83 16.03 -4.47
C ARG A 71 -4.87 17.12 -4.01
N PRO A 72 -5.13 18.41 -4.27
CA PRO A 72 -4.34 19.48 -3.68
C PRO A 72 -4.50 19.42 -2.16
N ILE A 73 -3.55 18.76 -1.49
CA ILE A 73 -3.39 18.84 -0.04
C ILE A 73 -2.95 20.28 0.24
N PRO A 74 -3.57 21.01 1.18
CA PRO A 74 -3.08 22.32 1.58
C PRO A 74 -1.57 22.22 1.86
N SER A 75 -0.81 23.10 1.22
CA SER A 75 0.65 23.08 1.13
C SER A 75 1.46 22.89 2.44
N PRO A 76 0.98 23.21 3.66
CA PRO A 76 1.76 22.95 4.86
C PRO A 76 1.96 21.45 5.16
N TRP A 77 1.09 20.57 4.68
CA TRP A 77 1.05 19.17 5.11
C TRP A 77 1.85 18.22 4.19
N TYR A 78 2.10 18.61 2.94
CA TYR A 78 2.88 17.80 1.98
C TYR A 78 4.31 17.54 2.44
N LEU A 79 4.97 18.53 3.06
CA LEU A 79 6.37 18.40 3.47
C LEU A 79 6.55 17.57 4.75
N TYR A 80 5.61 17.60 5.69
CA TYR A 80 5.74 16.89 6.97
C TYR A 80 5.68 15.37 6.81
N TYR A 81 4.83 14.86 5.91
CA TYR A 81 4.64 13.42 5.73
C TYR A 81 5.84 12.74 5.04
N PHE A 82 6.45 13.39 4.04
CA PHE A 82 7.62 12.84 3.32
C PHE A 82 8.94 13.04 4.05
N ALA A 83 9.13 14.17 4.74
CA ALA A 83 10.37 14.45 5.46
C ALA A 83 10.60 13.47 6.63
N SER A 84 9.53 12.88 7.19
CA SER A 84 9.61 11.82 8.20
C SER A 84 9.91 10.43 7.61
N ALA A 85 9.67 10.20 6.31
CA ALA A 85 9.92 8.92 5.65
C ALA A 85 11.37 8.75 5.16
N CYS A 86 12.09 9.85 4.94
CA CYS A 86 13.45 9.80 4.35
C CYS A 86 14.60 10.04 5.33
N ARG A 87 14.38 10.04 6.64
CA ARG A 87 15.49 10.21 7.60
C ARG A 87 15.45 9.14 8.70
N ASN A 88 16.45 8.26 8.65
CA ASN A 88 16.95 7.42 9.74
C ASN A 88 16.17 6.14 10.06
N LEU A 89 16.12 5.18 9.12
CA LEU A 89 15.99 3.78 9.51
C LEU A 89 17.30 3.04 9.17
N GLY A 90 18.30 3.26 10.01
CA GLY A 90 19.54 2.51 10.06
C GLY A 90 19.29 1.06 10.49
N TYR A 91 18.62 0.28 9.65
CA TYR A 91 18.47 -1.16 9.86
C TYR A 91 19.72 -1.89 9.34
N GLY A 92 20.78 -1.81 10.14
CA GLY A 92 21.81 -2.85 10.14
C GLY A 92 21.22 -4.10 10.79
N SER A 93 20.96 -5.14 10.00
CA SER A 93 20.63 -6.50 10.44
C SER A 93 19.36 -6.70 11.30
N THR A 94 18.18 -6.44 10.75
CA THR A 94 16.95 -7.12 11.23
C THR A 94 16.37 -7.99 10.14
N LEU A 95 16.07 -9.24 10.49
CA LEU A 95 15.35 -10.17 9.63
C LEU A 95 14.01 -9.55 9.21
N SER A 96 13.69 -9.67 7.92
CA SER A 96 12.39 -9.31 7.39
C SER A 96 11.28 -10.11 8.07
N LEU A 97 10.06 -9.59 8.09
CA LEU A 97 8.91 -10.30 8.67
C LEU A 97 8.64 -11.64 7.98
N ALA A 98 9.00 -11.75 6.70
CA ALA A 98 8.96 -12.98 5.91
C ALA A 98 9.95 -14.02 6.46
N GLU A 99 11.20 -13.62 6.72
CA GLU A 99 12.22 -14.50 7.32
C GLU A 99 11.83 -14.94 8.74
N LEU A 100 11.12 -14.09 9.49
CA LEU A 100 10.61 -14.41 10.83
C LEU A 100 9.32 -15.24 10.84
N ARG A 101 8.72 -15.56 9.67
CA ARG A 101 7.41 -16.23 9.50
C ARG A 101 6.24 -15.62 10.27
N ARG A 102 6.42 -14.41 10.85
CA ARG A 102 5.34 -13.66 11.51
C ARG A 102 4.38 -13.04 10.52
N ASP A 103 4.76 -13.05 9.25
CA ASP A 103 3.99 -12.46 8.17
C ASP A 103 2.71 -13.23 7.80
N GLU A 104 2.60 -14.49 8.23
CA GLU A 104 1.53 -15.39 7.80
C GLU A 104 0.37 -15.53 8.80
N ARG A 105 0.28 -14.65 9.80
CA ARG A 105 -0.79 -14.70 10.82
C ARG A 105 -1.94 -13.75 10.47
N GLU A 106 -3.17 -14.15 10.73
CA GLU A 106 -4.35 -13.34 10.40
C GLU A 106 -4.59 -12.20 11.40
N HIS A 107 -4.50 -12.46 12.71
CA HIS A 107 -4.90 -11.51 13.75
C HIS A 107 -3.78 -10.56 14.20
N ASP A 108 -2.52 -11.00 14.16
CA ASP A 108 -1.34 -10.23 14.56
C ASP A 108 -0.19 -10.33 13.54
N GLY A 109 -0.55 -10.58 12.27
CA GLY A 109 0.35 -10.49 11.14
C GLY A 109 0.64 -9.06 10.73
N SER A 110 1.49 -8.91 9.72
CA SER A 110 1.96 -7.59 9.27
C SER A 110 0.83 -6.65 8.84
N LEU A 111 -0.16 -7.13 8.09
CA LEU A 111 -1.27 -6.30 7.63
C LEU A 111 -2.15 -5.81 8.78
N ALA A 112 -2.38 -6.66 9.79
CA ALA A 112 -3.13 -6.26 10.99
C ALA A 112 -2.40 -5.15 11.75
N VAL A 113 -1.07 -5.29 11.93
CA VAL A 113 -0.24 -4.26 12.59
C VAL A 113 -0.22 -2.96 11.79
N VAL A 114 -0.04 -3.04 10.46
CA VAL A 114 -0.06 -1.85 9.59
C VAL A 114 -1.41 -1.15 9.66
N LEU A 115 -2.52 -1.88 9.64
CA LEU A 115 -3.86 -1.30 9.73
C LEU A 115 -4.06 -0.52 11.04
N GLU A 116 -3.63 -1.06 12.17
CA GLU A 116 -3.73 -0.38 13.47
C GLU A 116 -2.91 0.92 13.51
N VAL A 117 -1.73 0.92 12.90
CA VAL A 117 -0.93 2.15 12.76
C VAL A 117 -1.64 3.16 11.86
N LEU A 118 -2.18 2.73 10.73
CA LEU A 118 -2.91 3.60 9.80
C LEU A 118 -4.16 4.21 10.44
N LYS A 119 -4.93 3.44 11.23
CA LYS A 119 -6.08 3.96 11.99
C LYS A 119 -5.66 5.06 12.97
N ARG A 120 -4.56 4.85 13.70
CA ARG A 120 -4.03 5.86 14.65
C ARG A 120 -3.60 7.14 13.94
N ILE A 121 -2.92 7.01 12.80
CA ILE A 121 -2.53 8.16 11.98
C ILE A 121 -3.78 8.88 11.48
N HIS A 122 -4.73 8.17 10.86
CA HIS A 122 -5.95 8.76 10.34
C HIS A 122 -6.72 9.52 11.44
N HIS A 123 -6.89 8.90 12.61
CA HIS A 123 -7.52 9.56 13.76
C HIS A 123 -6.76 10.81 14.21
N GLY A 124 -5.42 10.77 14.22
CA GLY A 124 -4.61 11.92 14.63
C GLY A 124 -4.64 13.12 13.66
N PHE A 125 -5.01 12.92 12.39
CA PHE A 125 -5.03 13.98 11.37
C PHE A 125 -6.45 14.40 10.93
N PHE A 126 -7.44 13.51 11.01
CA PHE A 126 -8.76 13.71 10.41
C PHE A 126 -9.94 13.57 11.40
N CYS A 127 -9.69 13.34 12.70
CA CYS A 127 -10.70 13.36 13.75
C CYS A 127 -10.56 14.57 14.69
#